data_AF-A0A930AEE0-F1
#
_entry.id   AF-A0A930AEE0-F1
#
_cell.length_a   1.000
_cell.length_b   1.000
_cell.length_c   1.000
_cell.angle_alpha   90.00
_cell.angle_beta   90.00
_cell.angle_gamma   90.00
#
_symmetry.space_group_name_H-M   'P 1'
#
loop_
_entity.id
_entity.type
_entity.pdbx_description
1 polymer ?
#
loop_
_entity_poly.entity_id
_entity_poly.type
_entity_poly.pdbx_seq_one_letter_code
_entity_poly.pdbx_strand_id
1 'polypeptide(L)'
;MKTIAKQDLFINDEIRVREVRLIGLEGEQLGIKPLSEAQALADSANVDLVLIQPQAKPPVAKIMDYGKFKFEYQKKQKEQRKKQSVVTVKEVRLSPTIDKGDFDTKLRNARKFLEKGNKVKVSIRFKGRMITHKEIGAKVLAEFAEATQDIAIIEQRAKMDGRQMFMQLAPATDKK
;
A
#
# COMPACT_ATOMS: atom_id res chain seq x y z
N MET A 1 -11.23 -8.89 -12.77
CA MET A 1 -9.90 -9.08 -13.38
C MET A 1 -8.99 -9.76 -12.37
N LYS A 2 -8.69 -11.06 -12.56
CA LYS A 2 -7.81 -11.81 -11.66
C LYS A 2 -6.37 -11.37 -11.88
N THR A 3 -5.74 -10.96 -10.79
CA THR A 3 -4.36 -10.52 -10.64
C THR A 3 -3.38 -11.55 -11.22
N ILE A 4 -2.76 -11.24 -12.37
CA ILE A 4 -1.73 -12.07 -13.05
C ILE A 4 -0.39 -12.04 -12.28
N ALA A 5 -0.35 -11.40 -11.11
CA ALA A 5 0.87 -10.89 -10.51
C ALA A 5 1.32 -11.66 -9.27
N LYS A 6 1.87 -12.86 -9.47
CA LYS A 6 2.84 -13.42 -8.49
C LYS A 6 3.70 -14.57 -8.99
N GLN A 7 3.41 -15.17 -10.13
CA GLN A 7 4.23 -16.23 -10.72
C GLN A 7 4.87 -15.72 -12.00
N ASP A 8 6.17 -15.96 -12.18
CA ASP A 8 6.76 -15.96 -13.52
C ASP A 8 5.87 -16.86 -14.39
N LEU A 9 5.41 -16.31 -15.52
CA LEU A 9 4.54 -17.05 -16.43
C LEU A 9 5.37 -18.12 -17.12
N PHE A 10 4.79 -19.29 -17.35
CA PHE A 10 5.43 -20.32 -18.15
C PHE A 10 5.53 -19.83 -19.60
N ILE A 11 6.73 -19.92 -20.17
CA ILE A 11 7.01 -19.51 -21.56
C ILE A 11 7.54 -20.67 -22.39
N ASN A 12 7.22 -20.68 -23.68
CA ASN A 12 7.78 -21.59 -24.68
C ASN A 12 7.85 -23.05 -24.17
N ASP A 13 9.06 -23.61 -24.13
CA ASP A 13 9.33 -25.00 -23.71
C ASP A 13 8.97 -25.31 -22.25
N GLU A 14 8.73 -24.32 -21.39
CA GLU A 14 8.26 -24.54 -20.02
C GLU A 14 6.80 -25.01 -19.99
N ILE A 15 6.06 -24.80 -21.09
CA ILE A 15 4.65 -25.16 -21.19
C ILE A 15 4.54 -26.67 -21.45
N ARG A 16 3.95 -27.39 -20.49
CA ARG A 16 3.79 -28.86 -20.53
C ARG A 16 2.31 -29.26 -20.65
N VAL A 17 1.65 -28.84 -21.73
CA VAL A 17 0.24 -29.18 -22.00
C VAL A 17 0.06 -29.67 -23.44
N ARG A 18 -1.04 -30.39 -23.70
CA ARG A 18 -1.33 -30.93 -25.04
C ARG A 18 -1.93 -29.89 -25.99
N GLU A 19 -2.83 -29.07 -25.46
CA GLU A 19 -3.58 -28.07 -26.21
C GLU A 19 -3.72 -26.79 -25.39
N VAL A 20 -3.82 -25.67 -26.10
CA VAL A 20 -4.01 -24.34 -25.52
C VAL A 20 -5.08 -23.59 -26.30
N ARG A 21 -5.86 -22.76 -25.59
CA ARG A 21 -6.62 -21.69 -26.22
C ARG A 21 -5.63 -20.57 -26.56
N LEU A 22 -5.41 -20.35 -27.85
CA LEU A 22 -4.40 -19.45 -28.38
C LEU A 22 -4.97 -18.06 -28.66
N ILE A 23 -4.25 -17.04 -28.19
CA ILE A 23 -4.46 -15.64 -28.51
C ILE A 23 -3.26 -15.16 -29.33
N GLY A 24 -3.50 -14.60 -30.51
CA GLY A 24 -2.46 -14.05 -31.37
C GLY A 24 -1.89 -12.73 -30.85
N LEU A 25 -0.90 -12.20 -31.58
CA LEU A 25 -0.09 -11.04 -31.17
C LEU A 25 -0.97 -9.78 -30.95
N GLU A 26 -1.87 -9.52 -31.89
CA GLU A 26 -2.80 -8.37 -31.88
C GLU A 26 -4.07 -8.62 -31.03
N GLY A 27 -4.14 -9.74 -30.31
CA GLY A 27 -5.29 -10.08 -29.44
C GLY A 27 -6.42 -10.86 -30.13
N GLU A 28 -6.20 -11.28 -31.38
CA GLU A 28 -7.08 -12.20 -32.10
C GLU A 28 -7.23 -13.54 -31.36
N GLN A 29 -8.43 -14.11 -31.38
CA GLN A 29 -8.71 -15.42 -30.78
C GLN A 29 -8.52 -16.51 -31.85
N LEU A 30 -7.38 -17.21 -31.81
CA LEU A 30 -7.05 -18.27 -32.78
C LEU A 30 -7.68 -19.63 -32.42
N GLY A 31 -8.48 -19.68 -31.36
CA GLY A 31 -9.22 -20.86 -30.92
C GLY A 31 -8.35 -21.84 -30.13
N ILE A 32 -8.76 -23.10 -30.09
CA ILE A 32 -8.00 -24.17 -29.42
C ILE A 32 -7.04 -24.78 -30.44
N LYS A 33 -5.74 -24.77 -30.12
CA LYS A 33 -4.67 -25.29 -30.98
C LYS A 33 -3.78 -26.25 -30.18
N PRO A 34 -3.19 -27.26 -30.83
CA PRO A 34 -2.11 -28.05 -30.24
C PRO A 34 -0.96 -27.14 -29.80
N LEU A 35 -0.25 -27.53 -28.74
CA LEU A 35 0.89 -26.74 -28.25
C LEU A 35 1.97 -26.56 -29.33
N SER A 36 2.23 -27.58 -30.14
CA SER A 36 3.21 -27.51 -31.24
C SER A 36 2.87 -26.46 -32.29
N GLU A 37 1.59 -26.34 -32.66
CA GLU A 37 1.13 -25.33 -33.62
C GLU A 37 1.21 -23.93 -33.00
N ALA A 38 0.83 -23.79 -31.73
CA ALA A 38 0.96 -22.53 -31.01
C ALA A 38 2.43 -22.06 -30.89
N GLN A 39 3.36 -22.99 -30.64
CA GLN A 39 4.78 -22.70 -30.58
C GLN A 39 5.33 -22.28 -31.95
N ALA A 40 4.98 -23.02 -33.01
CA ALA A 40 5.41 -22.69 -34.37
C ALA A 40 4.93 -21.29 -34.81
N LEU A 41 3.72 -20.89 -34.42
CA LEU A 41 3.21 -19.54 -34.68
C LEU A 41 4.01 -18.47 -33.93
N ALA A 42 4.36 -18.72 -32.66
CA ALA A 42 5.20 -17.81 -31.89
C ALA A 42 6.62 -17.68 -32.49
N ASP A 43 7.24 -18.80 -32.84
CA ASP A 43 8.56 -18.86 -33.48
C ASP A 43 8.56 -18.13 -34.83
N SER A 44 7.51 -18.31 -35.66
CA SER A 44 7.37 -17.64 -36.95
C SER A 44 7.27 -16.11 -36.83
N ALA A 45 6.72 -15.64 -35.71
CA ALA A 45 6.59 -14.23 -35.39
C ALA A 45 7.79 -13.68 -34.59
N ASN A 46 8.82 -14.50 -34.31
CA ASN A 46 9.98 -14.17 -33.48
C ASN A 46 9.62 -13.61 -32.09
N VAL A 47 8.59 -14.17 -31.46
CA VAL A 47 8.07 -13.77 -30.15
C VAL A 47 7.79 -15.00 -29.30
N ASP A 48 7.50 -14.81 -28.02
CA ASP A 48 7.29 -15.91 -27.08
C ASP A 48 5.83 -16.39 -27.06
N LEU A 49 5.65 -17.69 -26.85
CA LEU A 49 4.39 -18.26 -26.42
C LEU A 49 4.32 -18.19 -24.89
N VAL A 50 3.39 -17.40 -24.35
CA VAL A 50 3.29 -17.15 -22.91
C VAL A 50 1.97 -17.67 -22.36
N LEU A 51 2.02 -18.49 -21.31
CA LEU A 51 0.84 -19.07 -20.69
C LEU A 51 0.20 -18.10 -19.67
N ILE A 52 -0.80 -17.32 -20.12
CA ILE A 52 -1.45 -16.28 -19.30
C ILE A 52 -2.43 -16.84 -18.27
N GLN A 53 -3.12 -17.93 -18.60
CA GLN A 53 -4.07 -18.58 -17.68
C GLN A 53 -3.82 -20.09 -17.63
N PRO A 54 -2.87 -20.56 -16.79
CA PRO A 54 -2.58 -21.99 -16.66
C PRO A 54 -3.75 -22.78 -16.07
N GLN A 55 -4.60 -22.15 -15.27
CA GLN A 55 -5.73 -22.79 -14.57
C GLN A 55 -7.02 -22.89 -15.41
N ALA A 56 -7.03 -22.34 -16.63
CA ALA A 56 -8.19 -22.43 -17.51
C ALA A 56 -8.31 -23.81 -18.17
N LYS A 57 -9.51 -24.19 -18.60
CA LYS A 57 -9.77 -25.43 -19.36
C LYS A 57 -10.37 -25.09 -20.74
N PRO A 58 -9.64 -25.28 -21.85
CA PRO A 58 -8.18 -25.49 -21.94
C PRO A 58 -7.37 -24.27 -21.46
N PRO A 59 -6.08 -24.45 -21.09
CA PRO A 59 -5.19 -23.37 -20.66
C PRO A 59 -5.08 -22.28 -21.73
N VAL A 60 -4.99 -21.00 -21.32
CA VAL A 60 -4.92 -19.88 -22.27
C VAL A 60 -3.49 -19.42 -22.46
N ALA A 61 -2.99 -19.54 -23.68
CA ALA A 61 -1.69 -19.06 -24.11
C ALA A 61 -1.85 -17.84 -25.03
N LYS A 62 -0.93 -16.89 -24.93
CA LYS A 62 -0.88 -15.70 -25.77
C LYS A 62 0.51 -15.56 -26.38
N ILE A 63 0.54 -15.30 -27.68
CA ILE A 63 1.76 -14.94 -28.41
C ILE A 63 2.10 -13.48 -28.10
N MET A 64 3.25 -13.23 -27.47
CA MET A 64 3.71 -11.86 -27.19
C MET A 64 5.20 -11.82 -26.85
N ASP A 65 5.81 -10.64 -26.96
CA ASP A 65 7.15 -10.37 -26.41
C ASP A 65 7.10 -10.35 -24.87
N TYR A 66 7.59 -11.42 -24.23
CA TYR A 66 7.57 -11.55 -22.78
C TYR A 66 8.51 -10.56 -22.09
N GLY A 67 9.66 -10.25 -22.71
CA GLY A 67 10.65 -9.31 -22.18
C GLY A 67 10.08 -7.90 -22.07
N LYS A 68 9.46 -7.41 -23.15
CA LYS A 68 8.78 -6.12 -23.18
C LYS A 68 7.61 -6.07 -22.21
N PHE A 69 6.78 -7.11 -22.17
CA PHE A 69 5.67 -7.21 -21.21
C PHE A 69 6.17 -7.12 -19.76
N LYS A 70 7.21 -7.88 -19.40
CA LYS A 70 7.80 -7.87 -18.05
C LYS A 70 8.32 -6.48 -17.69
N PHE A 71 8.97 -5.79 -18.62
CA PHE A 71 9.46 -4.43 -18.41
C PHE A 71 8.32 -3.42 -18.18
N GLU A 72 7.33 -3.39 -19.06
CA GLU A 72 6.18 -2.49 -18.96
C GLU A 72 5.38 -2.75 -17.68
N TYR A 73 5.19 -4.03 -17.33
CA TYR A 73 4.53 -4.45 -16.12
C TYR A 73 5.29 -3.97 -14.86
N GLN A 74 6.60 -4.16 -14.81
CA GLN A 74 7.44 -3.65 -13.72
C GLN A 74 7.42 -2.12 -13.64
N LYS A 75 7.46 -1.42 -14.78
CA LYS A 75 7.38 0.04 -14.84
C LYS A 75 6.04 0.53 -14.26
N LYS A 76 4.93 -0.05 -14.70
CA LYS A 76 3.58 0.26 -14.20
C LYS A 76 3.45 -0.03 -12.72
N GLN A 77 3.99 -1.15 -12.23
CA GLN A 77 4.01 -1.44 -10.79
C GLN A 77 4.85 -0.43 -10.00
N LYS A 78 6.03 -0.03 -10.50
CA LYS A 78 6.86 1.00 -9.85
C LYS A 78 6.12 2.34 -9.80
N GLU A 79 5.43 2.72 -10.88
CA GLU A 79 4.62 3.94 -10.92
C GLU A 79 3.43 3.88 -9.95
N GLN A 80 2.73 2.74 -9.87
CA GLN A 80 1.65 2.55 -8.90
C GLN A 80 2.15 2.60 -7.46
N ARG A 81 3.28 1.96 -7.16
CA ARG A 81 3.91 2.03 -5.82
C ARG A 81 4.35 3.44 -5.46
N LYS A 82 4.87 4.22 -6.43
CA LYS A 82 5.21 5.64 -6.22
C LYS A 82 3.97 6.51 -5.96
N LYS A 83 2.87 6.22 -6.64
CA LYS A 83 1.59 6.95 -6.48
C LYS A 83 0.84 6.56 -5.21
N GLN A 84 1.11 5.39 -4.64
CA GLN A 84 0.56 5.00 -3.35
C GLN A 84 1.17 5.89 -2.26
N SER A 85 0.40 6.86 -1.77
CA SER A 85 0.77 7.68 -0.61
C SER A 85 0.93 6.75 0.61
N VAL A 86 2.17 6.52 1.03
CA VAL A 86 2.45 5.76 2.26
C VAL A 86 2.07 6.65 3.43
N VAL A 87 0.85 6.47 3.94
CA VAL A 87 0.40 7.13 5.17
C VAL A 87 1.26 6.61 6.30
N THR A 88 2.24 7.41 6.71
CA THR A 88 3.15 7.06 7.80
C THR A 88 2.56 7.55 9.12
N VAL A 89 2.75 6.80 10.19
CA VAL A 89 2.43 7.27 11.55
C VAL A 89 3.65 7.98 12.12
N LYS A 90 3.52 9.27 12.41
CA LYS A 90 4.55 10.07 13.08
C LYS A 90 4.23 10.17 14.57
N GLU A 91 5.23 10.01 15.43
CA GLU A 91 5.05 10.10 16.87
C GLU A 91 5.41 11.49 17.38
N VAL A 92 4.53 12.08 18.19
CA VAL A 92 4.79 13.32 18.94
C VAL A 92 4.69 12.99 20.42
N ARG A 93 5.80 13.20 21.14
CA ARG A 93 5.87 12.93 22.58
C ARG A 93 5.71 14.22 23.37
N LEU A 94 4.78 14.20 24.31
CA LEU A 94 4.49 15.24 25.29
C LEU A 94 4.86 14.74 26.69
N SER A 95 4.89 15.65 27.65
CA SER A 95 5.12 15.36 29.06
C SER A 95 3.86 15.69 29.89
N PRO A 96 3.62 15.02 31.03
CA PRO A 96 2.49 15.35 31.91
C PRO A 96 2.55 16.79 32.45
N THR A 97 3.75 17.35 32.58
CA THR A 97 4.03 18.69 33.09
C THR A 97 4.62 19.59 32.00
N ILE A 98 4.12 19.47 30.77
CA ILE A 98 4.60 20.25 29.63
C ILE A 98 4.31 21.74 29.83
N ASP A 99 5.27 22.60 29.51
CA ASP A 99 5.07 24.05 29.48
C ASP A 99 4.40 24.49 28.17
N LYS A 100 3.84 25.70 28.16
CA LYS A 100 3.12 26.23 27.00
C LYS A 100 4.01 26.38 25.76
N GLY A 101 5.28 26.75 25.93
CA GLY A 101 6.21 26.95 24.81
C GLY A 101 6.59 25.64 24.12
N ASP A 102 6.89 24.59 24.89
CA ASP A 102 7.12 23.25 24.34
C ASP A 102 5.84 22.69 23.72
N PHE A 103 4.69 22.87 24.37
CA PHE A 103 3.39 22.44 23.84
C PHE A 103 3.13 23.02 22.45
N ASP A 104 3.25 24.34 22.28
CA ASP A 104 3.03 25.02 21.01
C ASP A 104 4.02 24.55 19.93
N THR A 105 5.26 24.25 20.30
CA THR A 105 6.27 23.70 19.40
C THR A 105 5.90 22.29 18.91
N LYS A 106 5.45 21.42 19.82
CA LYS A 106 4.99 20.06 19.49
C LYS A 106 3.72 20.09 18.65
N LEU A 107 2.80 21.02 18.95
CA LEU A 107 1.58 21.26 18.20
C LEU A 107 1.90 21.65 16.75
N ARG A 108 2.76 22.65 16.53
CA ARG A 108 3.19 23.06 15.18
C ARG A 108 3.79 21.91 14.39
N ASN A 109 4.58 21.05 15.03
CA ASN A 109 5.15 19.88 14.37
C ASN A 109 4.09 18.83 14.01
N ALA A 110 3.14 18.55 14.90
CA ALA A 110 2.02 17.65 14.60
C ALA A 110 1.17 18.17 13.44
N ARG A 111 0.86 19.47 13.43
CA ARG A 111 0.10 20.10 12.33
C ARG A 111 0.80 19.92 10.99
N LYS A 112 2.12 20.15 10.92
CA LYS A 112 2.92 19.89 9.70
C LYS A 112 2.87 18.42 9.25
N PHE A 113 2.74 17.46 10.15
CA PHE A 113 2.62 16.05 9.77
C PHE A 113 1.23 15.73 9.23
N LEU A 114 0.19 16.25 9.88
CA LEU A 114 -1.21 16.11 9.47
C LEU A 114 -1.46 16.75 8.10
N GLU A 115 -0.97 17.96 7.86
CA GLU A 115 -1.05 18.65 6.56
C GLU A 115 -0.35 17.88 5.43
N LYS A 116 0.70 17.10 5.76
CA LYS A 116 1.39 16.20 4.81
C LYS A 116 0.67 14.86 4.62
N GLY A 117 -0.54 14.70 5.15
CA GLY A 117 -1.33 13.47 5.06
C GLY A 117 -0.85 12.33 5.96
N ASN A 118 0.03 12.61 6.93
CA ASN A 118 0.48 11.60 7.88
C ASN A 118 -0.45 11.52 9.09
N LYS A 119 -0.56 10.31 9.65
CA LYS A 119 -1.21 10.12 10.95
C LYS A 119 -0.24 10.54 12.05
N VAL A 120 -0.75 11.08 13.15
CA VAL A 120 0.05 11.48 14.30
C VAL A 120 -0.37 10.70 15.53
N LYS A 121 0.57 9.94 16.10
CA LYS A 121 0.43 9.33 17.42
C LYS A 121 0.97 10.31 18.45
N VAL A 122 0.08 10.95 19.21
CA VAL A 122 0.45 11.83 20.31
C VAL A 122 0.53 10.98 21.57
N SER A 123 1.64 11.08 22.32
CA SER A 123 1.83 10.24 23.49
C SER A 123 2.48 10.96 24.67
N ILE A 124 2.10 10.53 25.86
CA ILE A 124 2.61 11.02 27.14
C ILE A 124 3.15 9.82 27.91
N ARG A 125 4.42 9.87 28.29
CA ARG A 125 5.02 8.86 29.17
C ARG A 125 4.97 9.34 30.61
N PHE A 126 4.39 8.54 31.50
CA PHE A 126 4.42 8.79 32.93
C PHE A 126 5.69 8.21 33.55
N LYS A 127 6.38 9.00 34.37
CA LYS A 127 7.55 8.55 35.16
C LYS A 127 7.14 8.30 36.61
N GLY A 128 7.64 7.21 37.20
CA GLY A 128 7.44 6.89 38.61
C GLY A 128 5.97 6.77 39.01
N ARG A 129 5.59 7.44 40.10
CA ARG A 129 4.23 7.43 40.65
C ARG A 129 3.23 8.29 39.86
N MET A 130 3.67 9.07 38.86
CA MET A 130 2.78 9.95 38.10
C MET A 130 1.68 9.23 37.31
N ILE A 131 1.77 7.91 37.15
CA ILE A 131 0.72 7.11 36.51
C ILE A 131 -0.63 7.20 37.26
N THR A 132 -0.63 7.51 38.56
CA THR A 132 -1.85 7.73 39.34
C THR A 132 -2.60 8.98 38.88
N HIS A 133 -1.89 9.97 38.31
CA HIS A 133 -2.45 11.21 37.78
C HIS A 133 -2.76 11.11 36.28
N LYS A 134 -3.46 10.02 35.89
CA LYS A 134 -3.91 9.79 34.51
C LYS A 134 -4.73 10.96 33.95
N GLU A 135 -5.44 11.68 34.82
CA GLU A 135 -6.28 12.83 34.48
C GLU A 135 -5.49 13.97 33.87
N ILE A 136 -4.26 14.21 34.36
CA ILE A 136 -3.38 15.27 33.83
C ILE A 136 -3.00 14.94 32.38
N GLY A 137 -2.59 13.70 32.10
CA GLY A 137 -2.26 13.28 30.75
C GLY A 137 -3.48 13.31 29.81
N ALA A 138 -4.65 12.89 30.31
CA ALA A 138 -5.89 12.95 29.55
C ALA A 138 -6.26 14.40 29.19
N LYS A 139 -6.09 15.34 30.11
CA LYS A 139 -6.33 16.76 29.89
C LYS A 139 -5.41 17.33 28.82
N VAL A 140 -4.10 17.08 28.91
CA VAL A 140 -3.12 17.54 27.91
C VAL A 140 -3.43 16.97 26.52
N LEU A 141 -3.82 15.70 26.43
CA LEU A 141 -4.22 15.10 25.15
C LEU A 141 -5.54 15.69 24.63
N ALA A 142 -6.49 16.02 25.50
CA ALA A 142 -7.74 16.67 25.10
C ALA A 142 -7.47 18.09 24.55
N GLU A 143 -6.66 18.89 25.24
CA GLU A 143 -6.23 20.21 24.78
C GLU A 143 -5.51 20.13 23.42
N PHE A 144 -4.66 19.11 23.23
CA PHE A 144 -3.98 18.88 21.95
C PHE A 144 -4.96 18.50 20.82
N ALA A 145 -5.98 17.70 21.14
CA ALA A 145 -7.00 17.32 20.17
C ALA A 145 -7.84 18.53 19.75
N GLU A 146 -8.25 19.36 20.71
CA GLU A 146 -9.00 20.59 20.46
C GLU A 146 -8.20 21.57 19.58
N ALA A 147 -6.91 21.76 19.89
CA ALA A 147 -6.01 22.62 19.11
C ALA A 147 -5.67 22.09 17.69
N THR A 148 -6.08 20.87 17.35
CA THR A 148 -5.90 20.25 16.02
C THR A 148 -7.21 19.88 15.34
N GLN A 149 -8.36 20.16 15.96
CA GLN A 149 -9.67 19.75 15.47
C GLN A 149 -10.03 20.33 14.09
N ASP A 150 -9.39 21.44 13.70
CA ASP A 150 -9.58 22.09 12.40
C ASP A 150 -8.91 21.35 11.24
N ILE A 151 -7.90 20.52 11.49
CA ILE A 151 -7.15 19.77 10.46
C ILE A 151 -7.06 18.27 10.71
N ALA A 152 -7.59 17.77 11.84
CA ALA A 152 -7.47 16.38 12.25
C ALA A 152 -8.77 15.82 12.82
N ILE A 153 -8.95 14.51 12.61
CA ILE A 153 -9.97 13.70 13.26
C ILE A 153 -9.31 12.74 14.26
N ILE A 154 -9.98 12.48 15.38
CA ILE A 154 -9.51 11.52 16.37
C ILE A 154 -9.81 10.11 15.85
N GLU A 155 -8.78 9.43 15.36
CA GLU A 155 -8.87 8.02 14.93
C GLU A 155 -8.90 7.08 16.14
N GLN A 156 -8.10 7.38 17.16
CA GLN A 156 -8.09 6.65 18.42
C GLN A 156 -8.06 7.61 19.60
N ARG A 157 -9.11 7.54 20.43
CA ARG A 157 -9.21 8.32 21.67
C ARG A 157 -8.08 7.97 22.64
N ALA A 158 -7.79 8.91 23.53
CA ALA A 158 -6.75 8.76 24.54
C ALA A 158 -6.98 7.49 25.38
N LYS A 159 -5.99 6.60 25.39
CA LYS A 159 -6.01 5.36 26.20
C LYS A 159 -4.65 5.10 26.85
N MET A 160 -4.69 4.38 27.96
CA MET A 160 -3.48 3.90 28.64
C MET A 160 -2.95 2.64 27.97
N ASP A 161 -1.63 2.56 27.87
CA ASP A 161 -0.86 1.41 27.41
C ASP A 161 0.40 1.31 28.27
N GLY A 162 0.32 0.49 29.32
CA GLY A 162 1.33 0.40 30.37
C GLY A 162 1.58 1.75 31.05
N ARG A 163 2.81 2.28 30.92
CA ARG A 163 3.22 3.58 31.49
C ARG A 163 3.09 4.76 30.53
N GLN A 164 2.38 4.57 29.42
CA GLN A 164 2.18 5.59 28.39
C GLN A 164 0.68 5.78 28.15
N MET A 165 0.23 7.03 28.04
CA MET A 165 -1.07 7.35 27.44
C MET A 165 -0.85 7.84 26.03
N PHE A 166 -1.70 7.42 25.10
CA PHE A 166 -1.59 7.91 23.73
C PHE A 166 -2.95 8.08 23.07
N MET A 167 -2.96 8.94 22.06
CA MET A 167 -4.05 9.22 21.15
C MET A 167 -3.51 9.15 19.73
N GLN A 168 -4.37 8.78 18.77
CA GLN A 168 -4.03 8.84 17.36
C GLN A 168 -4.96 9.79 16.62
N LEU A 169 -4.33 10.71 15.91
CA LEU A 169 -4.97 11.69 15.04
C LEU A 169 -4.72 11.28 13.59
N ALA A 170 -5.78 11.31 12.78
CA ALA A 170 -5.69 11.21 11.34
C ALA A 170 -5.98 12.58 10.72
N PRO A 171 -5.38 12.92 9.58
CA PRO A 171 -5.71 14.16 8.88
C PRO A 171 -7.20 14.18 8.52
N ALA A 172 -7.89 15.27 8.83
CA ALA A 172 -9.27 15.48 8.42
C ALA A 172 -9.26 15.52 6.88
N THR A 173 -9.85 14.51 6.26
CA THR A 173 -9.77 14.31 4.82
C THR A 173 -10.76 15.26 4.15
N ASP A 174 -10.43 16.54 4.04
CA ASP A 174 -11.08 17.47 3.12
C ASP A 174 -10.23 18.72 2.88
N LYS A 175 -9.26 18.58 1.97
CA LYS A 175 -9.18 19.38 0.75
C LYS A 175 -8.28 18.63 -0.23
N LYS A 176 -8.88 18.31 -1.38
CA LYS A 176 -8.29 17.65 -2.55
C LYS A 176 -6.89 18.14 -2.89
#